data_AF-A0AAJ3JPD9-F1
#
_entry.id   AF-A0AAJ3JPD9-F1
#
_cell.length_a   1.000
_cell.length_b   1.000
_cell.length_c   1.000
_cell.angle_alpha   90.00
_cell.angle_beta   90.00
_cell.angle_gamma   90.00
#
_symmetry.space_group_name_H-M   'P 1'
#
loop_
_entity.id
_entity.type
_entity.pdbx_description
1 polymer ?
#
loop_
_entity_poly.entity_id
_entity_poly.type
_entity_poly.pdbx_seq_one_letter_code
_entity_poly.pdbx_strand_id
1 'polypeptide(L)'
;MPAPARQGGYRVYTEQSVERLMFIKCAQQLGFKLKELQEILLGYEGNALPWDKADQAIANKKQALAMQIVALQNMHRGLLAFEAQLKAAQGECSVAMKAS
;
A
#
# COMPACT_ATOMS: atom_id res chain seq x y z
N MET A 1 -21.43 -17.71 0.05
CA MET A 1 -21.18 -17.47 1.49
C MET A 1 -22.33 -18.10 2.27
N PRO A 2 -22.11 -19.02 3.21
CA PRO A 2 -23.16 -19.37 4.14
C PRO A 2 -23.30 -18.27 5.20
N ALA A 3 -24.53 -17.93 5.57
CA ALA A 3 -24.80 -16.90 6.55
C ALA A 3 -24.50 -17.41 7.97
N PRO A 4 -23.86 -16.59 8.84
CA PRO A 4 -23.60 -16.99 10.22
C PRO A 4 -24.91 -17.16 11.00
N ALA A 5 -24.93 -18.11 11.94
CA ALA A 5 -26.07 -18.37 12.80
C ALA A 5 -26.38 -17.13 13.67
N ARG A 6 -27.65 -16.67 13.63
CA ARG A 6 -28.15 -15.54 14.40
C ARG A 6 -28.78 -16.02 15.71
N GLN A 7 -28.23 -15.61 16.85
CA GLN A 7 -28.98 -15.51 18.10
C GLN A 7 -29.18 -14.02 18.41
N GLY A 8 -30.43 -13.56 18.32
CA GLY A 8 -30.86 -12.25 18.83
C GLY A 8 -29.99 -11.06 18.45
N GLY A 9 -30.02 -10.60 17.20
CA GLY A 9 -29.54 -9.27 16.79
C GLY A 9 -28.03 -8.98 16.86
N TYR A 10 -27.25 -9.77 17.61
CA TYR A 10 -25.81 -9.55 17.82
C TYR A 10 -24.98 -10.59 17.07
N ARG A 11 -23.90 -10.12 16.45
CA ARG A 11 -22.87 -10.99 15.84
C ARG A 11 -22.06 -11.60 16.98
N VAL A 12 -22.12 -12.92 17.13
CA VAL A 12 -21.23 -13.66 18.04
C VAL A 12 -19.85 -13.68 17.42
N TYR A 13 -18.95 -12.82 17.91
CA TYR A 13 -17.53 -12.86 17.55
C TYR A 13 -16.82 -13.77 18.54
N THR A 14 -16.32 -14.91 18.07
CA THR A 14 -15.39 -15.74 18.83
C THR A 14 -14.02 -15.04 18.93
N GLU A 15 -13.14 -15.38 19.88
CA GLU A 15 -11.78 -14.81 19.98
C GLU A 15 -11.00 -14.91 18.65
N GLN A 16 -11.22 -15.99 17.92
CA GLN A 16 -10.69 -16.22 16.58
C GLN A 16 -11.16 -15.20 15.52
N SER A 17 -12.38 -14.67 15.69
CA SER A 17 -12.88 -13.58 14.86
C SER A 17 -12.16 -12.27 15.15
N VAL A 18 -11.73 -12.05 16.40
CA VAL A 18 -10.96 -10.87 16.81
C VAL A 18 -9.55 -10.92 16.24
N GLU A 19 -8.86 -12.05 16.33
CA GLU A 19 -7.52 -12.23 15.73
C GLU A 19 -7.54 -11.99 14.22
N ARG A 20 -8.55 -12.53 13.52
CA ARG A 20 -8.74 -12.30 12.09
C ARG A 20 -8.99 -10.83 11.77
N LEU A 21 -9.81 -10.14 12.56
CA LEU A 21 -10.07 -8.71 12.38
C LEU A 21 -8.83 -7.86 12.64
N MET A 22 -8.02 -8.20 13.66
CA MET A 22 -6.75 -7.53 13.92
C MET A 22 -5.75 -7.76 12.78
N PHE A 23 -5.67 -8.98 12.25
CA PHE A 23 -4.84 -9.28 11.08
C PHE A 23 -5.26 -8.46 9.85
N ILE A 24 -6.56 -8.43 9.53
CA ILE A 24 -7.09 -7.63 8.41
C ILE A 24 -6.80 -6.15 8.63
N LYS A 25 -7.01 -5.63 9.85
CA LYS A 25 -6.78 -4.21 10.18
C LYS A 25 -5.31 -3.84 10.06
N CYS A 26 -4.40 -4.69 10.55
CA CYS A 26 -2.96 -4.50 10.42
C CYS A 26 -2.53 -4.51 8.94
N ALA A 27 -2.99 -5.47 8.16
CA ALA A 27 -2.66 -5.54 6.74
C ALA A 27 -3.23 -4.35 5.94
N GLN A 28 -4.42 -3.85 6.27
CA GLN A 28 -4.97 -2.64 5.66
C GLN A 28 -4.09 -1.41 5.94
N GLN A 29 -3.56 -1.26 7.16
CA GLN A 29 -2.62 -0.18 7.49
C GLN A 29 -1.33 -0.27 6.69
N LEU A 30 -0.91 -1.47 6.29
CA LEU A 30 0.27 -1.72 5.48
C LEU A 30 0.00 -1.61 3.96
N GLY A 31 -1.18 -1.12 3.56
CA GLY A 31 -1.54 -0.84 2.18
C GLY A 31 -2.08 -2.04 1.40
N PHE A 32 -2.41 -3.15 2.06
CA PHE A 32 -3.12 -4.26 1.42
C PHE A 32 -4.56 -3.87 1.09
N LYS A 33 -4.99 -4.18 -0.13
CA LYS A 33 -6.40 -4.01 -0.53
C LYS A 33 -7.21 -5.12 0.11
N LEU A 34 -8.46 -4.81 0.49
CA LEU A 34 -9.37 -5.80 1.07
C LEU A 34 -9.56 -7.03 0.14
N LYS A 35 -9.52 -6.84 -1.18
CA LYS A 35 -9.57 -7.93 -2.16
C LYS A 35 -8.35 -8.87 -2.08
N GLU A 36 -7.14 -8.31 -1.97
CA GLU A 36 -5.91 -9.09 -1.81
C GLU A 36 -5.95 -9.93 -0.52
N LEU A 37 -6.46 -9.33 0.57
CA LEU A 37 -6.66 -10.04 1.84
C LEU A 37 -7.76 -11.08 1.77
N GLN A 38 -8.85 -10.79 1.04
CA GLN A 38 -9.89 -11.77 0.79
C GLN A 38 -9.37 -12.96 0.02
N GLU A 39 -8.49 -12.78 -0.97
CA GLU A 39 -7.86 -13.89 -1.73
C GLU A 39 -6.94 -14.75 -0.85
N ILE A 40 -6.16 -14.13 0.04
CA ILE A 40 -5.30 -14.84 1.01
C ILE A 40 -6.16 -15.62 2.01
N LEU A 41 -7.32 -15.08 2.39
CA LEU A 41 -8.25 -15.64 3.36
C LEU A 41 -9.39 -16.49 2.72
N LEU A 42 -9.46 -16.56 1.39
CA LEU A 42 -10.50 -17.26 0.62
C LEU A 42 -10.20 -18.76 0.66
N GLY A 43 -11.16 -19.54 1.15
CA GLY A 43 -11.01 -20.98 1.37
C GLY A 43 -10.64 -21.36 2.80
N TYR A 44 -10.65 -20.41 3.74
CA TYR A 44 -10.37 -20.68 5.15
C TYR A 44 -11.67 -20.72 5.98
N GLU A 45 -12.18 -21.94 6.24
CA GLU A 45 -13.21 -22.23 7.25
C GLU A 45 -12.64 -23.00 8.46
N GLY A 46 -11.32 -23.18 8.52
CA GLY A 46 -10.61 -23.92 9.58
C GLY A 46 -10.05 -23.05 10.71
N ASN A 47 -9.26 -23.67 11.60
CA ASN A 47 -8.88 -23.11 12.90
C ASN A 47 -7.56 -22.30 12.95
N ALA A 48 -6.73 -22.28 11.91
CA ALA A 48 -5.42 -21.58 11.90
C ALA A 48 -5.36 -20.48 10.82
N LEU A 49 -4.22 -19.82 10.59
CA LEU A 49 -4.06 -18.92 9.42
C LEU A 49 -3.09 -19.59 8.44
N PRO A 50 -3.26 -19.43 7.12
CA PRO A 50 -2.29 -19.95 6.16
C PRO A 50 -1.07 -19.03 6.13
N TRP A 51 -0.18 -19.22 7.11
CA TRP A 51 1.01 -18.37 7.33
C TRP A 51 1.89 -18.27 6.09
N ASP A 52 2.09 -19.34 5.33
CA ASP A 52 2.88 -19.31 4.08
C ASP A 52 2.28 -18.37 3.02
N LYS A 53 0.95 -18.38 2.87
CA LYS A 53 0.26 -17.47 1.92
C LYS A 53 0.35 -16.02 2.39
N ALA A 54 0.24 -15.80 3.69
CA ALA A 54 0.38 -14.47 4.28
C ALA A 54 1.81 -13.93 4.08
N ASP A 55 2.83 -14.74 4.34
CA ASP A 55 4.23 -14.35 4.16
C ASP A 55 4.55 -14.02 2.69
N GLN A 56 4.12 -14.87 1.76
CA GLN A 56 4.30 -14.62 0.33
C GLN A 56 3.61 -13.32 -0.12
N ALA A 57 2.41 -13.05 0.39
CA ALA A 57 1.71 -11.81 0.10
C ALA A 57 2.44 -10.57 0.64
N ILE A 58 3.01 -10.66 1.84
CA ILE A 58 3.87 -9.63 2.44
C ILE A 58 5.13 -9.40 1.61
N ALA A 59 5.81 -10.47 1.19
CA ALA A 59 6.98 -10.38 0.32
C ALA A 59 6.64 -9.66 -1.00
N ASN A 60 5.56 -10.06 -1.66
CA ASN A 60 5.10 -9.44 -2.90
C ASN A 60 4.75 -7.96 -2.72
N LYS A 61 4.10 -7.61 -1.60
CA LYS A 61 3.74 -6.22 -1.30
C LYS A 61 4.97 -5.36 -1.05
N LYS A 62 5.96 -5.88 -0.30
CA LYS A 62 7.24 -5.21 -0.07
C LYS A 62 7.96 -4.92 -1.38
N GLN A 63 7.98 -5.88 -2.30
CA GLN A 63 8.59 -5.70 -3.62
C GLN A 63 7.85 -4.64 -4.46
N ALA A 64 6.51 -4.69 -4.47
CA ALA A 64 5.69 -3.71 -5.18
C ALA A 64 5.89 -2.29 -4.65
N LEU A 65 6.00 -2.12 -3.33
CA LEU A 65 6.32 -0.84 -2.69
C LEU A 65 7.72 -0.36 -3.03
N ALA A 66 8.72 -1.24 -3.00
CA ALA A 66 10.09 -0.88 -3.38
C ALA A 66 10.16 -0.35 -4.82
N MET A 67 9.46 -0.99 -5.76
CA MET A 67 9.39 -0.51 -7.15
C MET A 67 8.70 0.86 -7.26
N GLN A 68 7.61 1.08 -6.51
CA GLN A 68 6.93 2.39 -6.48
C GLN A 68 7.83 3.48 -5.89
N ILE A 69 8.58 3.19 -4.82
CA ILE A 69 9.54 4.13 -4.23
C ILE A 69 10.59 4.53 -5.26
N VAL A 70 11.18 3.57 -5.97
CA VAL A 70 12.17 3.87 -7.01
C VAL A 70 11.57 4.74 -8.13
N ALA A 71 10.36 4.44 -8.59
CA ALA A 71 9.67 5.23 -9.60
C ALA A 71 9.42 6.67 -9.13
N LEU A 72 8.92 6.85 -7.91
CA LEU A 72 8.68 8.17 -7.33
C LEU A 72 9.98 8.96 -7.11
N GLN A 73 11.05 8.30 -6.68
CA GLN A 73 12.37 8.92 -6.54
C GLN A 73 12.94 9.39 -7.90
N ASN A 74 12.73 8.62 -8.96
CA ASN A 74 13.13 9.01 -10.31
C ASN A 74 12.36 10.23 -10.79
N MET A 75 11.04 10.24 -10.58
CA MET A 75 10.19 11.38 -10.92
C MET A 75 10.59 12.63 -10.15
N HIS A 76 10.84 12.51 -8.85
CA HIS A 76 11.31 13.61 -8.01
C HIS A 76 12.66 14.16 -8.48
N ARG A 77 13.62 13.30 -8.83
CA ARG A 77 14.90 13.72 -9.43
C ARG A 77 14.70 14.47 -10.75
N GLY A 78 13.77 14.01 -11.59
CA GLY A 78 13.40 14.69 -12.83
C GLY A 78 12.86 16.09 -12.58
N LEU A 79 11.99 16.26 -11.58
CA LEU A 79 11.44 17.56 -11.20
C LEU A 79 12.54 18.52 -10.70
N LEU A 80 13.47 18.05 -9.87
CA LEU A 80 14.60 18.87 -9.39
C LEU A 80 15.50 19.32 -10.55
N ALA A 81 15.81 18.42 -11.48
CA ALA A 81 16.61 18.75 -12.66
C ALA A 81 15.91 19.78 -13.54
N PHE A 82 14.60 19.62 -13.75
CA PHE A 82 13.79 20.55 -14.51
C PHE A 82 13.70 21.93 -13.85
N GLU A 83 13.50 21.99 -12.54
CA GLU A 83 13.50 23.24 -11.76
C GLU A 83 14.84 23.97 -11.87
N ALA A 84 15.97 23.24 -11.77
CA ALA A 84 17.30 23.83 -11.92
C ALA A 84 17.52 24.43 -13.32
N GLN A 85 17.06 23.74 -14.37
CA GLN A 85 17.14 24.23 -15.75
C GLN A 85 16.31 25.51 -15.95
N LEU A 86 15.09 25.57 -15.39
CA LEU A 86 14.25 26.77 -15.46
C LEU A 86 14.94 27.96 -14.77
N LYS A 87 15.52 27.75 -13.58
CA LYS A 87 16.24 28.81 -12.85
C LYS A 87 17.48 29.29 -13.61
N ALA A 88 18.24 28.37 -14.23
CA ALA A 88 19.40 28.73 -15.05
C ALA A 88 18.98 29.59 -16.25
N ALA A 89 17.96 29.18 -17.00
CA ALA A 89 17.45 29.93 -18.15
C ALA A 89 16.92 31.32 -17.77
N GLN A 90 16.27 31.46 -16.60
CA GLN A 90 15.84 32.76 -16.09
C GLN A 90 17.02 33.67 -15.70
N GLY A 91 18.06 33.09 -15.09
CA GLY A 91 19.29 33.81 -14.74
C GLY A 91 20.03 34.32 -15.99
N GLU A 92 20.16 33.48 -17.01
CA GLU A 92 20.80 33.83 -18.28
C GLU A 92 20.03 34.93 -19.03
N CYS A 93 18.70 34.86 -19.05
CA CYS A 93 17.85 35.90 -19.65
C CYS A 93 17.94 37.24 -18.88
N SER A 94 18.10 37.20 -17.55
CA SER A 94 18.29 38.40 -16.73
C SER A 94 19.67 39.05 -16.89
N VAL A 95 20.72 38.25 -17.16
CA VAL A 95 22.09 38.75 -17.37
C VAL A 95 22.26 39.32 -18.78
N ALA A 96 21.67 38.68 -19.79
CA ALA A 96 21.70 39.18 -21.16
C ALA A 96 21.02 40.56 -21.32
N MET A 97 19.98 40.85 -20.54
CA MET A 97 19.26 42.13 -20.60
C MET A 97 19.92 43.28 -19.80
N LYS A 98 20.92 43.00 -18.96
CA LYS A 98 21.64 44.01 -18.16
C LYS A 98 22.96 44.46 -18.78
N ALA A 99 23.39 43.86 -19.89
CA ALA A 99 24.66 44.12 -20.54
C ALA A 99 24.56 45.05 -21.77
N SER A 100 23.48 45.83 -21.91
CA SER A 100 23.28 46.84 -22.97
C SER A 100 22.99 48.21 -22.40
#